data_AF-A0A7J7PCD3-F1
#
_entry.id   AF-A0A7J7PCD3-F1
#
_cell.length_a   1.000
_cell.length_b   1.000
_cell.length_c   1.000
_cell.angle_alpha   90.00
_cell.angle_beta   90.00
_cell.angle_gamma   90.00
#
_symmetry.space_group_name_H-M   'P 1'
#
loop_
_entity.id
_entity.type
_entity.pdbx_description
1 polymer ?
#
loop_
_entity_poly.entity_id
_entity_poly.type
_entity_poly.pdbx_seq_one_letter_code
_entity_poly.pdbx_strand_id
1 'polypeptide(L)'
;MIAHLQYYYIRTLEVVTTGQGIDTSVGEHGAQLSGGQRVTIARAILKDPRILLLDEATSALDAESKRVVQKALDLIMGNRTTVIVAHRLSIVRNADVIVIIHQGKIVERGLIQETTPEEVEIPMEKAKGVPLSRLVYLNKPEIPVILLGVISSAMNGVIFSIFGLLQSSIIKSFYETPSQLLKDSKFWALMFVSLGFVFFVASPARIYFFVAAGRSWFDEPRYSGGGIGTRLSADAATVRCLVGDALALLIQNLAMVGTMEKYHKLFRTQSSKFVMNSIEVDAGSTTKSY
;
A
#
# COMPACT_ATOMS: atom_id res chain seq x y z
N MET A 1 18.14 26.41 30.15
CA MET A 1 18.33 25.22 29.29
C MET A 1 17.12 24.29 29.30
N ILE A 2 16.59 23.90 30.47
CA ILE A 2 15.39 23.04 30.61
C ILE A 2 14.12 23.69 30.02
N ALA A 3 13.88 24.99 30.26
CA ALA A 3 12.74 25.72 29.68
C ALA A 3 12.81 25.85 28.14
N HIS A 4 14.03 25.95 27.59
CA HIS A 4 14.25 26.04 26.14
C HIS A 4 14.05 24.68 25.44
N LEU A 5 14.31 23.58 26.16
CA LEU A 5 13.99 22.21 25.74
C LEU A 5 12.49 21.91 25.85
N GLN A 6 11.79 22.39 26.88
CA GLN A 6 10.33 22.30 26.98
C GLN A 6 9.63 22.99 25.80
N TYR A 7 10.07 24.19 25.44
CA TYR A 7 9.50 24.97 24.33
C TYR A 7 9.73 24.29 22.97
N TYR A 8 10.92 23.71 22.75
CA TYR A 8 11.23 22.97 21.52
C TYR A 8 10.46 21.63 21.42
N TYR A 9 10.23 20.96 22.55
CA TYR A 9 9.46 19.72 22.61
C TYR A 9 7.97 19.91 22.35
N ILE A 10 7.38 20.95 22.92
CA ILE A 10 5.96 21.29 22.70
C ILE A 10 5.73 21.68 21.24
N ARG A 11 6.69 22.34 20.60
CA ARG A 11 6.63 22.69 19.17
C ARG A 11 6.81 21.50 18.22
N THR A 12 7.53 20.45 18.66
CA THR A 12 7.72 19.22 17.87
C THR A 12 6.56 18.23 18.04
N LEU A 13 5.70 18.43 19.05
CA LEU A 13 4.46 17.70 19.29
C LEU A 13 3.28 18.29 18.50
N GLU A 14 3.57 18.92 17.35
CA GLU A 14 2.62 19.70 16.55
C GLU A 14 1.37 18.89 16.21
N VAL A 15 0.30 19.22 16.95
CA VAL A 15 -1.08 18.96 16.58
C VAL A 15 -1.36 19.82 15.34
N VAL A 16 -1.15 19.23 14.17
CA VAL A 16 -1.67 19.75 12.90
C VAL A 16 -3.10 19.22 12.83
N THR A 17 -4.17 19.94 13.17
CA THR A 17 -4.75 21.03 12.37
C THR A 17 -6.00 21.55 13.10
N THR A 18 -5.89 22.65 13.86
CA THR A 18 -7.03 23.53 14.19
C THR A 18 -6.41 24.80 14.79
N GLY A 19 -6.84 25.98 14.36
CA GLY A 19 -6.17 27.26 14.64
C GLY A 19 -6.10 27.72 16.10
N GLN A 20 -6.26 26.83 17.08
CA GLN A 20 -6.32 27.10 18.51
C GLN A 20 -5.12 26.56 19.32
N GLY A 21 -4.17 25.86 18.70
CA GLY A 21 -2.92 25.45 19.35
C GLY A 21 -3.14 24.54 20.57
N ILE A 22 -2.59 24.91 21.73
CA ILE A 22 -2.69 24.13 22.99
C ILE A 22 -4.10 24.09 23.60
N ASP A 23 -4.97 25.02 23.19
CA ASP A 23 -6.35 25.13 23.69
C ASP A 23 -7.34 24.31 22.84
N THR A 24 -6.83 23.52 21.88
CA THR A 24 -7.66 22.68 21.02
C THR A 24 -8.41 21.63 21.86
N SER A 25 -9.73 21.62 21.75
CA SER A 25 -10.56 20.60 22.40
C SER A 25 -10.26 19.21 21.83
N VAL A 26 -9.97 18.24 22.70
CA VAL A 26 -9.52 16.89 22.32
C VAL A 26 -10.67 15.86 22.24
N GLY A 27 -11.91 16.30 22.48
CA GLY A 27 -13.08 15.44 22.57
C GLY A 27 -13.10 14.55 23.83
N GLU A 28 -14.19 13.82 24.04
CA GLU A 28 -14.32 12.90 25.18
C GLU A 28 -13.24 11.80 25.11
N HIS A 29 -12.49 11.61 26.20
CA HIS A 29 -11.36 10.67 26.28
C HIS A 29 -10.26 10.84 25.20
N GLY A 30 -10.15 12.01 24.55
CA GLY A 30 -9.13 12.24 23.51
C GLY A 30 -9.48 11.64 22.15
N ALA A 31 -10.76 11.34 21.88
CA ALA A 31 -11.23 10.70 20.64
C ALA A 31 -10.87 11.45 19.34
N GLN A 32 -10.56 12.76 19.41
CA GLN A 32 -10.22 13.57 18.25
C GLN A 32 -8.69 13.66 18.01
N LEU A 33 -7.87 13.01 18.83
CA LEU A 33 -6.41 13.06 18.71
C LEU A 33 -5.86 11.91 17.87
N SER A 34 -5.47 12.23 16.63
CA SER A 34 -4.51 11.43 15.87
C SER A 34 -3.17 11.40 16.63
N GLY A 35 -2.89 10.27 17.32
CA GLY A 35 -1.65 10.08 18.08
C GLY A 35 -1.72 10.43 19.57
N GLY A 36 -2.83 10.11 20.26
CA GLY A 36 -2.99 10.31 21.70
C GLY A 36 -1.85 9.79 22.60
N GLN A 37 -1.07 8.80 22.14
CA GLN A 37 0.15 8.34 22.83
C GLN A 37 1.20 9.46 23.01
N ARG A 38 1.31 10.41 22.07
CA ARG A 38 2.23 11.56 22.19
C ARG A 38 1.87 12.47 23.36
N VAL A 39 0.57 12.73 23.55
CA VAL A 39 0.07 13.56 24.66
C VAL A 39 0.28 12.85 25.99
N THR A 40 0.05 11.54 26.05
CA THR A 40 0.31 10.74 27.26
C THR A 40 1.78 10.75 27.64
N ILE A 41 2.69 10.62 26.66
CA ILE A 41 4.14 10.69 26.90
C ILE A 41 4.53 12.10 27.35
N ALA A 42 4.03 13.16 26.71
CA ALA A 42 4.28 14.53 27.16
C ALA A 42 3.81 14.77 28.60
N ARG A 43 2.64 14.23 28.99
CA ARG A 43 2.14 14.28 30.38
C ARG A 43 3.05 13.51 31.34
N ALA A 44 3.56 12.34 30.95
CA ALA A 44 4.50 11.58 31.75
C ALA A 44 5.86 12.30 31.90
N ILE A 45 6.28 13.07 30.90
CA ILE A 45 7.47 13.91 30.98
C ILE A 45 7.25 15.04 31.99
N LEU A 46 6.15 15.78 31.86
CA LEU A 46 5.81 16.91 32.73
C LEU A 46 5.62 16.49 34.19
N LYS A 47 5.07 15.30 34.43
CA LYS A 47 4.86 14.76 35.78
C LYS A 47 6.17 14.35 36.48
N ASP A 48 7.26 14.19 35.72
CA ASP A 48 8.58 13.76 36.20
C ASP A 48 8.56 12.61 37.23
N PRO A 49 7.95 11.46 36.91
CA PRO A 49 7.83 10.35 37.86
C PRO A 49 9.18 9.65 38.07
N ARG A 50 9.45 9.24 39.32
CA ARG A 50 10.64 8.41 39.67
C ARG A 50 10.61 7.01 39.04
N ILE A 51 9.41 6.46 38.83
CA ILE A 51 9.17 5.15 38.22
C ILE A 51 8.28 5.34 37.01
N LEU A 52 8.73 4.86 35.85
CA LEU A 52 8.03 4.94 34.58
C LEU A 52 7.60 3.53 34.13
N LEU A 53 6.31 3.34 33.88
CA LEU A 53 5.77 2.10 33.34
C LEU A 53 5.32 2.36 31.91
N LEU A 54 5.89 1.61 30.95
CA LEU A 54 5.58 1.72 29.53
C LEU A 54 4.96 0.40 29.07
N ASP A 55 3.64 0.38 28.92
CA ASP A 55 2.92 -0.75 28.37
C ASP A 55 2.64 -0.51 26.88
N GLU A 56 3.38 -1.20 26.01
CA GLU A 56 3.25 -1.07 24.55
C GLU A 56 3.26 0.38 24.00
N ALA A 57 4.01 1.30 24.63
CA ALA A 57 3.90 2.74 24.39
C ALA A 57 4.17 3.24 22.96
N THR A 58 4.63 2.37 22.04
CA THR A 58 4.88 2.68 20.62
C THR A 58 4.12 1.77 19.65
N SER A 59 3.16 0.98 20.14
CA SER A 59 2.40 0.02 19.33
C SER A 59 1.45 0.68 18.33
N ALA A 60 0.85 1.82 18.72
CA ALA A 60 -0.17 2.55 17.99
C ALA A 60 0.37 3.67 17.08
N LEU A 61 1.70 3.79 16.95
CA LEU A 61 2.35 4.85 16.19
C LEU A 61 2.75 4.37 14.79
N ASP A 62 2.51 5.23 13.79
CA ASP A 62 3.07 5.12 12.44
C ASP A 62 4.61 5.21 12.46
N ALA A 63 5.25 4.82 11.35
CA ALA A 63 6.69 4.65 11.28
C ALA A 63 7.48 5.96 11.54
N GLU A 64 6.96 7.10 11.12
CA GLU A 64 7.60 8.41 11.30
C GLU A 64 7.47 8.87 12.75
N SER A 65 6.24 8.91 13.28
CA SER A 65 5.99 9.29 14.68
C SER A 65 6.71 8.39 15.68
N LYS A 66 6.87 7.11 15.35
CA LYS A 66 7.59 6.14 16.18
C LYS A 66 9.05 6.53 16.39
N ARG A 67 9.77 7.03 15.37
CA ARG A 67 11.16 7.48 15.55
C ARG A 67 11.26 8.67 16.49
N VAL A 68 10.34 9.62 16.37
CA VAL A 68 10.30 10.83 17.20
C VAL A 68 10.00 10.46 18.65
N VAL A 69 8.97 9.63 18.87
CA VAL A 69 8.58 9.18 20.20
C VAL A 69 9.66 8.29 20.84
N GLN A 70 10.31 7.42 20.07
CA GLN A 70 11.40 6.60 20.61
C GLN A 70 12.54 7.45 21.16
N LYS A 71 12.97 8.49 20.44
CA LYS A 71 13.98 9.43 20.92
C LYS A 71 13.55 10.13 22.22
N ALA A 72 12.27 10.46 22.35
CA ALA A 72 11.73 11.06 23.55
C ALA A 72 11.73 10.09 24.74
N LEU A 73 11.36 8.83 24.50
CA LEU A 73 11.43 7.77 25.50
C LEU A 73 12.87 7.53 25.96
N ASP A 74 13.83 7.43 25.04
CA ASP A 74 15.24 7.21 25.36
C ASP A 74 15.78 8.33 26.27
N LEU A 75 15.41 9.59 26.00
CA LEU A 75 15.82 10.75 26.81
C LEU A 75 15.24 10.73 28.22
N ILE A 76 14.01 10.26 28.40
CA ILE A 76 13.33 10.30 29.71
C ILE A 76 13.68 9.09 30.56
N MET A 77 14.06 7.99 29.92
CA MET A 77 14.47 6.75 30.58
C MET A 77 15.81 6.88 31.29
N GLY A 78 16.73 7.71 30.77
CA GLY A 78 18.12 7.77 31.24
C GLY A 78 18.32 8.09 32.73
N ASN A 79 17.35 8.73 33.39
CA ASN A 79 17.42 9.09 34.83
C ASN A 79 16.28 8.49 35.66
N ARG A 80 15.56 7.48 35.15
CA ARG A 80 14.34 6.95 35.80
C ARG A 80 14.35 5.44 35.80
N THR A 81 13.82 4.85 36.88
CA THR A 81 13.53 3.41 36.87
C THR A 81 12.39 3.17 35.89
N THR A 82 12.69 2.54 34.75
CA THR A 82 11.71 2.30 33.70
C THR A 82 11.46 0.81 33.55
N VAL A 83 10.20 0.41 33.60
CA VAL A 83 9.75 -0.95 33.26
C VAL A 83 8.99 -0.88 31.95
N ILE A 84 9.40 -1.67 30.96
CA ILE A 84 8.83 -1.66 29.61
C ILE A 84 8.30 -3.05 29.28
N VAL A 85 7.03 -3.11 28.87
CA VAL A 85 6.44 -4.25 28.19
C VAL A 85 6.53 -3.98 26.70
N ALA A 86 7.36 -4.75 25.99
CA ALA A 86 7.63 -4.54 24.58
C ALA A 86 7.41 -5.81 23.76
N HIS A 87 6.70 -5.68 22.64
CA HIS A 87 6.54 -6.73 21.63
C HIS A 87 7.55 -6.59 20.47
N ARG A 88 8.47 -5.63 20.54
CA ARG A 88 9.43 -5.31 19.47
C ARG A 88 10.85 -5.32 20.00
N LEU A 89 11.68 -6.17 19.40
CA LEU A 89 13.08 -6.37 19.79
C LEU A 89 13.91 -5.06 19.79
N SER A 90 13.56 -4.12 18.93
CA SER A 90 14.20 -2.78 18.85
C SER A 90 14.16 -1.97 20.14
N ILE A 91 13.15 -2.19 21.00
CA ILE A 91 13.02 -1.47 22.28
C ILE A 91 13.78 -2.23 23.37
N VAL A 92 13.76 -3.56 23.28
CA VAL A 92 14.41 -4.48 24.22
C VAL A 92 15.94 -4.35 24.17
N ARG A 93 16.52 -4.02 23.00
CA ARG A 93 17.97 -3.89 22.80
C ARG A 93 18.66 -2.82 23.66
N ASN A 94 17.93 -1.81 24.13
CA ASN A 94 18.47 -0.73 24.94
C ASN A 94 18.17 -0.90 26.43
N ALA A 95 17.60 -2.04 26.85
CA ALA A 95 17.26 -2.30 28.24
C ALA A 95 18.48 -2.80 29.02
N ASP A 96 18.63 -2.36 30.26
CA ASP A 96 19.69 -2.85 31.14
C ASP A 96 19.47 -4.33 31.50
N VAL A 97 18.21 -4.69 31.78
CA VAL A 97 17.78 -6.05 32.16
C VAL A 97 16.58 -6.46 31.31
N ILE A 98 16.63 -7.68 30.77
CA ILE A 98 15.52 -8.29 30.05
C ILE A 98 14.93 -9.40 30.93
N VAL A 99 13.60 -9.46 31.00
CA VAL A 99 12.86 -10.51 31.69
C VAL A 99 11.86 -11.13 30.73
N ILE A 100 11.94 -12.44 30.51
CA ILE A 100 11.01 -13.18 29.66
C ILE A 100 9.99 -13.89 30.53
N ILE A 101 8.71 -13.66 30.24
CA ILE A 101 7.59 -14.27 30.96
C ILE A 101 6.86 -15.22 30.02
N HIS A 102 6.65 -16.47 30.44
CA HIS A 102 5.84 -17.47 29.74
C HIS A 102 4.87 -18.12 30.73
N GLN A 103 3.58 -18.16 30.37
CA GLN A 103 2.52 -18.73 31.22
C GLN A 103 2.52 -18.19 32.66
N GLY A 104 2.77 -16.87 32.81
CA GLY A 104 2.80 -16.20 34.12
C GLY A 104 4.03 -16.51 34.98
N LYS A 105 5.03 -17.22 34.46
CA LYS A 105 6.30 -17.51 35.15
C LYS A 105 7.45 -16.82 34.44
N ILE A 106 8.43 -16.33 35.20
CA ILE A 106 9.70 -15.83 34.64
C ILE A 106 10.50 -17.04 34.17
N VAL A 107 10.78 -17.09 32.88
CA VAL A 107 11.56 -18.18 32.26
C VAL A 107 13.03 -17.78 32.17
N GLU A 108 13.29 -16.50 31.95
CA GLU A 108 14.64 -15.99 31.73
C GLU A 108 14.80 -14.57 32.27
N ARG A 109 15.99 -14.26 32.80
CA ARG A 109 16.40 -12.93 33.23
C ARG A 109 17.90 -12.76 32.97
N GLY A 110 18.28 -11.75 32.19
CA GLY A 110 19.68 -11.51 31.83
C GLY A 110 20.04 -10.05 31.55
N LEU A 111 21.33 -9.74 31.65
CA LEU A 111 21.98 -8.53 31.13
C LEU A 111 22.40 -8.79 29.69
N ILE A 112 22.32 -7.79 28.80
CA ILE A 112 22.62 -7.93 27.36
C ILE A 112 24.09 -8.33 27.06
N GLN A 113 24.98 -8.37 28.06
CA GLN A 113 26.42 -8.65 27.86
C GLN A 113 26.87 -10.12 28.00
N GLU A 114 26.03 -11.06 28.46
CA GLU A 114 26.45 -12.48 28.57
C GLU A 114 25.66 -13.45 27.70
N THR A 115 24.62 -12.99 27.03
CA THR A 115 24.01 -13.74 25.92
C THR A 115 24.52 -13.14 24.63
N THR A 116 25.58 -13.74 24.06
CA THR A 116 25.66 -13.79 22.60
C THR A 116 24.26 -14.11 22.09
N PRO A 117 23.72 -13.39 21.10
CA PRO A 117 22.43 -13.73 20.53
C PRO A 117 22.63 -15.03 19.71
N GLU A 118 22.87 -16.15 20.38
CA GLU A 118 22.13 -17.34 20.00
C GLU A 118 20.69 -16.87 20.03
N GLU A 119 20.06 -16.90 18.87
CA GLU A 119 18.67 -16.55 18.67
C GLU A 119 17.88 -17.25 19.78
N VAL A 120 17.53 -16.50 20.84
CA VAL A 120 16.38 -16.85 21.66
C VAL A 120 15.22 -16.65 20.69
N GLU A 121 14.98 -17.68 19.88
CA GLU A 121 13.74 -17.92 19.20
C GLU A 121 12.72 -18.03 20.32
N ILE A 122 12.24 -16.88 20.81
CA ILE A 122 10.92 -16.80 21.42
C ILE A 122 10.06 -17.54 20.40
N PRO A 123 9.42 -18.68 20.74
CA PRO A 123 8.57 -19.37 19.79
C PRO A 123 7.49 -18.36 19.44
N MET A 124 7.70 -17.65 18.33
CA MET A 124 6.72 -16.78 17.73
C MET A 124 5.66 -17.78 17.40
N GLU A 125 4.57 -17.79 18.17
CA GLU A 125 3.44 -18.66 17.93
C GLU A 125 3.21 -18.56 16.43
N LYS A 126 3.52 -19.66 15.72
CA LYS A 126 3.57 -19.69 14.26
C LYS A 126 2.22 -19.15 13.86
N ALA A 127 2.16 -17.90 13.41
CA ALA A 127 0.90 -17.24 13.13
C ALA A 127 0.22 -18.17 12.14
N LYS A 128 -0.78 -18.92 12.62
CA LYS A 128 -1.32 -20.07 11.92
C LYS A 128 -1.70 -19.53 10.57
N GLY A 129 -1.01 -19.92 9.51
CA GLY A 129 -1.14 -19.30 8.19
C GLY A 129 -2.62 -19.31 7.83
N VAL A 130 -3.28 -18.17 8.01
CA VAL A 130 -4.72 -18.10 7.80
C VAL A 130 -4.87 -18.14 6.30
N PRO A 131 -5.55 -19.15 5.74
CA PRO A 131 -5.64 -19.27 4.30
C PRO A 131 -6.32 -18.02 3.73
N LEU A 132 -5.79 -17.47 2.63
CA LEU A 132 -6.36 -16.30 1.95
C LEU A 132 -7.82 -16.52 1.53
N SER A 133 -8.26 -17.77 1.40
CA SER A 133 -9.67 -18.12 1.19
C SER A 133 -10.59 -17.63 2.30
N ARG A 134 -10.11 -17.53 3.55
CA ARG A 134 -10.86 -16.93 4.65
C ARG A 134 -11.05 -15.43 4.45
N LEU A 135 -10.06 -14.75 3.87
CA LEU A 135 -10.18 -13.33 3.47
C LEU A 135 -11.25 -13.15 2.39
N VAL A 136 -11.24 -14.02 1.38
CA VAL A 136 -12.23 -14.01 0.28
C VAL A 136 -13.64 -14.30 0.81
N TYR A 137 -13.77 -15.21 1.77
CA TYR A 137 -15.07 -15.54 2.37
C TYR A 137 -15.68 -14.36 3.15
N LEU A 138 -14.84 -13.53 3.78
CA LEU A 138 -15.28 -12.35 4.52
C LEU A 138 -15.74 -11.21 3.59
N ASN A 139 -15.32 -11.21 2.33
CA ASN A 139 -15.61 -10.18 1.33
C ASN A 139 -16.81 -10.52 0.43
N LYS A 140 -17.65 -11.48 0.85
CA LYS A 140 -18.82 -11.94 0.09
C LYS A 140 -19.82 -10.84 -0.29
N PRO A 141 -20.20 -9.92 0.62
CA PRO A 141 -21.13 -8.84 0.27
C PRO A 141 -20.59 -7.87 -0.81
N GLU A 142 -19.27 -7.75 -0.94
CA GLU A 142 -18.60 -6.76 -1.78
C GLU A 142 -18.15 -7.34 -3.13
N ILE A 143 -18.37 -8.64 -3.38
CA ILE A 143 -18.06 -9.31 -4.65
C ILE A 143 -18.57 -8.51 -5.87
N PRO A 144 -19.79 -7.95 -5.89
CA PRO A 144 -20.26 -7.16 -7.03
C PRO A 144 -19.38 -5.93 -7.30
N VAL A 145 -18.93 -5.25 -6.24
CA VAL A 145 -18.09 -4.06 -6.32
C VAL A 145 -16.68 -4.43 -6.80
N ILE A 146 -16.14 -5.54 -6.30
CA ILE A 146 -14.84 -6.06 -6.74
C ILE A 146 -14.89 -6.44 -8.22
N LEU A 147 -15.98 -7.05 -8.68
CA LEU A 147 -16.16 -7.42 -10.08
C LEU A 147 -16.16 -6.18 -10.99
N LEU A 148 -16.81 -5.09 -10.59
CA LEU A 148 -16.75 -3.81 -11.30
C LEU A 148 -15.32 -3.22 -11.30
N GLY A 149 -14.58 -3.37 -10.20
CA GLY A 149 -13.17 -3.02 -10.12
C GLY A 149 -12.29 -3.84 -11.08
N VAL A 150 -12.51 -5.15 -11.16
CA VAL A 150 -11.83 -6.07 -12.09
C VAL A 150 -12.07 -5.66 -13.53
N ILE A 151 -13.32 -5.39 -13.91
CA ILE A 151 -13.69 -4.93 -15.26
C ILE A 151 -12.98 -3.61 -15.59
N SER A 152 -13.03 -2.63 -14.67
CA SER A 152 -12.38 -1.32 -14.85
C SER A 152 -10.86 -1.45 -14.98
N SER A 153 -10.25 -2.38 -14.24
CA SER A 153 -8.80 -2.64 -14.33
C SER A 153 -8.40 -3.31 -15.63
N ALA A 154 -9.19 -4.28 -16.10
CA ALA A 154 -8.98 -4.94 -17.38
C ALA A 154 -9.10 -3.95 -18.54
N MET A 155 -10.10 -3.05 -18.51
CA MET A 155 -10.25 -1.97 -19.50
C MET A 155 -8.99 -1.10 -19.57
N ASN A 156 -8.44 -0.69 -18.43
CA ASN A 156 -7.19 0.06 -18.39
C ASN A 156 -6.01 -0.70 -19.01
N GLY A 157 -5.88 -2.01 -18.75
CA GLY A 157 -4.81 -2.84 -19.34
C GLY A 157 -4.91 -2.95 -20.86
N VAL A 158 -6.14 -3.10 -21.38
CA VAL A 158 -6.42 -3.13 -22.82
C VAL A 158 -6.11 -1.78 -23.47
N ILE A 159 -6.45 -0.66 -22.81
CA ILE A 159 -6.17 0.70 -23.31
C ILE A 159 -4.67 0.89 -23.55
N PHE A 160 -3.80 0.49 -22.60
CA PHE A 160 -2.35 0.56 -22.79
C PHE A 160 -1.86 -0.27 -23.98
N SER A 161 -2.50 -1.43 -24.23
CA SER A 161 -2.16 -2.27 -25.38
C SER A 161 -2.56 -1.62 -26.71
N ILE A 162 -3.76 -1.05 -26.77
CA ILE A 162 -4.28 -0.34 -27.95
C ILE A 162 -3.47 0.93 -28.23
N PHE A 163 -3.05 1.65 -27.19
CA PHE A 163 -2.25 2.86 -27.31
C PHE A 163 -0.95 2.62 -28.10
N GLY A 164 -0.23 1.52 -27.80
CA GLY A 164 0.97 1.15 -28.55
C GLY A 164 0.71 0.88 -30.04
N LEU A 165 -0.43 0.24 -30.37
CA LEU A 165 -0.83 0.00 -31.75
C LEU A 165 -1.22 1.30 -32.47
N LEU A 166 -1.98 2.16 -31.80
CA LEU A 166 -2.38 3.46 -32.32
C LEU A 166 -1.16 4.32 -32.65
N GLN A 167 -0.14 4.30 -31.80
CA GLN A 167 1.10 5.03 -32.05
C GLN A 167 1.84 4.51 -33.29
N SER A 168 1.88 3.19 -33.49
CA SER A 168 2.42 2.59 -34.72
C SER A 168 1.64 3.03 -35.98
N SER A 169 0.31 3.08 -35.89
CA SER A 169 -0.55 3.49 -37.01
C SER A 169 -0.40 4.97 -37.38
N ILE A 170 -0.24 5.86 -36.39
CA ILE A 170 0.04 7.27 -36.64
C ILE A 170 1.36 7.44 -37.38
N ILE A 171 2.41 6.72 -36.97
CA ILE A 171 3.72 6.80 -37.61
C ILE A 171 3.61 6.39 -39.08
N LYS A 172 2.84 5.34 -39.41
CA LYS A 172 2.61 4.93 -40.81
C LYS A 172 1.90 6.01 -41.64
N SER A 173 0.96 6.74 -41.05
CA SER A 173 0.21 7.79 -41.75
C SER A 173 1.11 8.91 -42.30
N PHE A 174 2.27 9.17 -41.67
CA PHE A 174 3.23 10.16 -42.17
C PHE A 174 3.94 9.74 -43.47
N TYR A 175 3.89 8.46 -43.84
CA TYR A 175 4.50 7.96 -45.07
C TYR A 175 3.50 7.87 -46.24
N GLU A 176 2.22 8.18 -46.02
CA GLU A 176 1.17 8.16 -47.04
C GLU A 176 1.13 9.46 -47.86
N THR A 177 0.44 9.43 -49.00
CA THR A 177 0.31 10.61 -49.88
C THR A 177 -0.39 11.79 -49.19
N PRO A 178 -0.08 13.07 -49.53
CA PRO A 178 -0.58 14.24 -48.80
C PRO A 178 -2.11 14.34 -48.68
N SER A 179 -2.85 13.85 -49.67
CA SER A 179 -4.31 13.83 -49.68
C SER A 179 -4.91 12.75 -48.77
N GLN A 180 -4.23 11.61 -48.59
CA GLN A 180 -4.63 10.53 -47.69
C GLN A 180 -4.22 10.81 -46.25
N LEU A 181 -3.06 11.45 -46.05
CA LEU A 181 -2.53 11.83 -44.73
C LEU A 181 -3.53 12.64 -43.90
N LEU A 182 -4.20 13.64 -44.51
CA LEU A 182 -5.18 14.47 -43.82
C LEU A 182 -6.45 13.70 -43.40
N LYS A 183 -6.86 12.70 -44.18
CA LYS A 183 -8.03 11.88 -43.89
C LYS A 183 -7.73 10.90 -42.76
N ASP A 184 -6.57 10.25 -42.82
CA ASP A 184 -6.12 9.27 -41.83
C ASP A 184 -5.78 9.93 -40.49
N SER A 185 -5.13 11.09 -40.51
CA SER A 185 -4.81 11.84 -39.29
C SER A 185 -6.06 12.22 -38.50
N LYS A 186 -7.14 12.63 -39.18
CA LYS A 186 -8.43 12.93 -38.53
C LYS A 186 -9.05 11.69 -37.89
N PHE A 187 -9.00 10.55 -38.58
CA PHE A 187 -9.51 9.28 -38.06
C PHE A 187 -8.73 8.84 -36.81
N TRP A 188 -7.40 8.84 -36.87
CA TRP A 188 -6.56 8.43 -35.75
C TRP A 188 -6.70 9.39 -34.56
N ALA A 189 -6.74 10.70 -34.80
CA ALA A 189 -6.96 11.68 -33.74
C ALA A 189 -8.29 11.44 -32.98
N LEU A 190 -9.36 11.11 -33.71
CA LEU A 190 -10.66 10.80 -33.09
C LEU A 190 -10.62 9.52 -32.24
N MET A 191 -9.84 8.52 -32.66
CA MET A 191 -9.58 7.31 -31.86
C MET A 191 -8.79 7.60 -30.58
N PHE A 192 -7.83 8.53 -30.60
CA PHE A 192 -7.12 8.95 -29.40
C PHE A 192 -8.03 9.69 -28.41
N VAL A 193 -8.91 10.57 -28.91
CA VAL A 193 -9.87 11.29 -28.07
C VAL A 193 -10.84 10.31 -27.41
N SER A 194 -11.39 9.36 -28.16
CA SER A 194 -12.30 8.36 -27.59
C SER A 194 -11.60 7.47 -26.56
N LEU A 195 -10.38 7.00 -26.86
CA LEU A 195 -9.58 6.21 -25.93
C LEU A 195 -9.24 6.99 -24.66
N GLY A 196 -8.89 8.27 -24.79
CA GLY A 196 -8.62 9.17 -23.67
C GLY A 196 -9.84 9.38 -22.78
N PHE A 197 -11.04 9.52 -23.36
CA PHE A 197 -12.29 9.60 -22.60
C PHE A 197 -12.59 8.31 -21.82
N VAL A 198 -12.42 7.15 -22.46
CA VAL A 198 -12.61 5.85 -21.78
C VAL A 198 -11.61 5.71 -20.64
N PHE A 199 -10.34 6.08 -20.83
CA PHE A 199 -9.33 6.06 -19.77
C PHE A 199 -9.67 7.01 -18.62
N PHE A 200 -10.14 8.21 -18.94
CA PHE A 200 -10.55 9.23 -17.97
C PHE A 200 -11.68 8.75 -17.06
N VAL A 201 -12.61 7.94 -17.58
CA VAL A 201 -13.70 7.33 -16.78
C VAL A 201 -13.23 6.07 -16.05
N ALA A 202 -12.50 5.19 -16.74
CA ALA A 202 -12.13 3.88 -16.21
C ALA A 202 -11.07 3.95 -15.10
N SER A 203 -10.14 4.91 -15.16
CA SER A 203 -9.05 5.03 -14.18
C SER A 203 -9.56 5.43 -12.78
N PRO A 204 -10.39 6.47 -12.61
CA PRO A 204 -11.03 6.77 -11.33
C PRO A 204 -12.01 5.68 -10.88
N ALA A 205 -12.79 5.09 -11.80
CA ALA A 205 -13.73 4.01 -11.46
C ALA A 205 -13.01 2.79 -10.85
N ARG A 206 -11.86 2.41 -11.42
CA ARG A 206 -10.98 1.35 -10.88
C ARG A 206 -10.62 1.65 -9.42
N ILE A 207 -10.10 2.85 -9.15
CA ILE A 207 -9.70 3.25 -7.80
C ILE A 207 -10.90 3.23 -6.86
N TYR A 208 -12.03 3.82 -7.28
CA TYR A 208 -13.24 3.90 -6.49
C TYR A 208 -13.77 2.53 -6.07
N PHE A 209 -13.89 1.58 -7.00
CA PHE A 209 -14.45 0.26 -6.70
C PHE A 209 -13.54 -0.57 -5.78
N PHE A 210 -12.22 -0.54 -5.97
CA PHE A 210 -11.30 -1.23 -5.06
C PHE A 210 -11.24 -0.58 -3.67
N VAL A 211 -11.33 0.76 -3.60
CA VAL A 211 -11.43 1.47 -2.31
C VAL A 211 -12.76 1.18 -1.62
N ALA A 212 -13.88 1.16 -2.34
CA ALA A 212 -15.19 0.87 -1.80
C ALA A 212 -15.28 -0.56 -1.25
N ALA A 213 -14.77 -1.56 -1.98
CA ALA A 213 -14.64 -2.92 -1.49
C ALA A 213 -13.80 -3.01 -0.20
N GLY A 214 -12.76 -2.18 -0.10
CA GLY A 214 -11.92 -2.10 1.09
C GLY A 214 -12.55 -1.36 2.29
N ARG A 215 -13.63 -0.58 2.11
CA ARG A 215 -14.28 0.19 3.20
C ARG A 215 -15.23 -0.68 4.02
N SER A 216 -16.07 -1.47 3.35
CA SER A 216 -17.07 -2.34 3.99
C SER A 216 -16.45 -3.32 5.02
N TRP A 217 -15.20 -3.72 4.79
CA TRP A 217 -14.41 -4.55 5.70
C TRP A 217 -14.28 -3.95 7.13
N PHE A 218 -14.39 -2.64 7.29
CA PHE A 218 -14.04 -1.94 8.55
C PHE A 218 -15.22 -1.26 9.25
N ASP A 219 -16.45 -1.40 8.74
CA ASP A 219 -17.64 -0.75 9.32
C ASP A 219 -18.21 -1.49 10.55
N GLU A 220 -17.48 -2.44 11.17
CA GLU A 220 -17.92 -3.09 12.40
C GLU A 220 -17.59 -2.26 13.65
N PRO A 221 -18.58 -1.74 14.41
CA PRO A 221 -18.36 -0.93 15.62
C PRO A 221 -17.77 -1.71 16.81
N ARG A 222 -17.44 -2.99 16.65
CA ARG A 222 -16.95 -3.89 17.71
C ARG A 222 -15.46 -3.69 18.07
N TYR A 223 -14.72 -2.85 17.34
CA TYR A 223 -13.27 -2.67 17.51
C TYR A 223 -12.80 -1.22 17.72
N SER A 224 -13.69 -0.32 18.16
CA SER A 224 -13.42 1.14 18.31
C SER A 224 -12.55 1.55 19.52
N GLY A 225 -11.81 0.62 20.14
CA GLY A 225 -10.90 0.94 21.25
C GLY A 225 -9.59 1.56 20.76
N GLY A 226 -9.20 2.73 21.30
CA GLY A 226 -8.11 3.57 20.78
C GLY A 226 -6.70 2.95 20.67
N GLY A 227 -6.43 1.81 21.32
CA GLY A 227 -5.17 1.05 21.16
C GLY A 227 -5.25 -0.08 20.11
N ILE A 228 -6.44 -0.64 19.90
CA ILE A 228 -6.70 -1.70 18.92
C ILE A 228 -6.95 -1.05 17.55
N GLY A 229 -7.67 0.08 17.51
CA GLY A 229 -8.04 0.78 16.30
C GLY A 229 -6.86 1.31 15.50
N THR A 230 -5.75 1.71 16.13
CA THR A 230 -4.55 2.25 15.44
C THR A 230 -3.70 1.16 14.79
N ARG A 231 -3.42 0.06 15.50
CA ARG A 231 -2.76 -1.12 14.93
C ARG A 231 -3.63 -1.80 13.88
N LEU A 232 -4.92 -1.99 14.16
CA LEU A 232 -5.83 -2.52 13.14
C LEU A 232 -5.93 -1.56 11.96
N SER A 233 -5.97 -0.24 12.12
CA SER A 233 -6.05 0.70 10.99
C SER A 233 -4.79 0.69 10.13
N ALA A 234 -3.60 0.56 10.72
CA ALA A 234 -2.35 0.48 9.98
C ALA A 234 -2.23 -0.87 9.23
N ASP A 235 -2.52 -1.99 9.91
CA ASP A 235 -2.52 -3.32 9.28
C ASP A 235 -3.64 -3.42 8.25
N ALA A 236 -4.80 -2.81 8.50
CA ALA A 236 -5.92 -2.67 7.58
C ALA A 236 -5.56 -1.89 6.33
N ALA A 237 -4.91 -0.73 6.46
CA ALA A 237 -4.47 0.07 5.34
C ALA A 237 -3.47 -0.71 4.48
N THR A 238 -2.57 -1.45 5.14
CA THR A 238 -1.60 -2.33 4.47
C THR A 238 -2.29 -3.46 3.71
N VAL A 239 -3.25 -4.16 4.34
CA VAL A 239 -4.03 -5.22 3.68
C VAL A 239 -4.90 -4.67 2.55
N ARG A 240 -5.51 -3.49 2.72
CA ARG A 240 -6.29 -2.81 1.67
C ARG A 240 -5.42 -2.45 0.47
N CYS A 241 -4.23 -1.90 0.70
CA CYS A 241 -3.28 -1.57 -0.35
C CYS A 241 -2.79 -2.85 -1.04
N LEU A 242 -2.39 -3.87 -0.27
CA LEU A 242 -1.86 -5.12 -0.81
C LEU A 242 -2.91 -5.91 -1.59
N VAL A 243 -4.16 -5.96 -1.13
CA VAL A 243 -5.21 -6.74 -1.80
C VAL A 243 -5.88 -5.92 -2.90
N GLY A 244 -6.21 -4.65 -2.65
CA GLY A 244 -6.91 -3.80 -3.62
C GLY A 244 -6.01 -3.36 -4.77
N ASP A 245 -4.90 -2.68 -4.46
CA ASP A 245 -4.03 -2.12 -5.50
C ASP A 245 -3.24 -3.21 -6.22
N ALA A 246 -2.72 -4.21 -5.50
CA ALA A 246 -1.97 -5.28 -6.16
C ALA A 246 -2.87 -6.16 -7.04
N LEU A 247 -4.10 -6.49 -6.60
CA LEU A 247 -5.05 -7.23 -7.45
C LEU A 247 -5.42 -6.42 -8.70
N ALA A 248 -5.67 -5.12 -8.53
CA ALA A 248 -5.97 -4.25 -9.66
C ALA A 248 -4.81 -4.24 -10.66
N LEU A 249 -3.57 -4.03 -10.19
CA LEU A 249 -2.38 -4.00 -11.03
C LEU A 249 -2.12 -5.34 -11.72
N LEU A 250 -2.35 -6.45 -11.00
CA LEU A 250 -2.20 -7.80 -11.54
C LEU A 250 -3.19 -8.04 -12.68
N ILE A 251 -4.48 -7.70 -12.48
CA ILE A 251 -5.51 -7.82 -13.52
C ILE A 251 -5.18 -6.95 -14.73
N GLN A 252 -4.74 -5.71 -14.49
CA GLN A 252 -4.32 -4.78 -15.55
C GLN A 252 -3.18 -5.38 -16.39
N ASN A 253 -2.15 -5.90 -15.73
CA ASN A 253 -0.99 -6.48 -16.39
C ASN A 253 -1.35 -7.75 -17.15
N LEU A 254 -2.19 -8.63 -16.59
CA LEU A 254 -2.69 -9.82 -17.28
C LEU A 254 -3.49 -9.47 -18.52
N ALA A 255 -4.40 -8.49 -18.40
CA ALA A 255 -5.18 -8.01 -19.54
C ALA A 255 -4.25 -7.46 -20.63
N MET A 256 -3.29 -6.62 -20.25
CA MET A 256 -2.32 -6.03 -21.17
C MET A 256 -1.52 -7.10 -21.94
N VAL A 257 -0.89 -8.03 -21.21
CA VAL A 257 -0.10 -9.12 -21.79
C VAL A 257 -0.97 -10.01 -22.68
N GLY A 258 -2.18 -10.36 -22.24
CA GLY A 258 -3.10 -11.19 -23.02
C GLY A 258 -3.51 -10.55 -24.34
N THR A 259 -3.80 -9.24 -24.36
CA THR A 259 -4.06 -8.52 -25.62
C THR A 259 -2.82 -8.45 -26.49
N MET A 260 -1.66 -8.10 -25.94
CA MET A 260 -0.39 -8.03 -26.68
C MET A 260 -0.03 -9.36 -27.35
N GLU A 261 -0.18 -10.49 -26.65
CA GLU A 261 0.08 -11.82 -27.21
C GLU A 261 -0.88 -12.15 -28.36
N LYS A 262 -2.17 -11.79 -28.22
CA LYS A 262 -3.16 -11.99 -29.28
C LYS A 262 -2.81 -11.16 -30.53
N TYR A 263 -2.43 -9.90 -30.35
CA TYR A 263 -1.98 -9.05 -31.45
C TYR A 263 -0.72 -9.60 -32.12
N HIS A 264 0.26 -10.04 -31.34
CA HIS A 264 1.47 -10.66 -31.87
C HIS A 264 1.17 -11.92 -32.71
N LYS A 265 0.26 -12.80 -32.24
CA LYS A 265 -0.19 -13.97 -33.01
C LYS A 265 -0.88 -13.57 -34.32
N LEU A 266 -1.80 -12.60 -34.27
CA LEU A 266 -2.49 -12.09 -35.47
C LEU A 266 -1.50 -11.53 -36.50
N PHE A 267 -0.53 -10.73 -36.05
CA PHE A 267 0.48 -10.16 -36.92
C PHE A 267 1.36 -11.25 -37.54
N ARG A 268 1.81 -12.22 -36.76
CA ARG A 268 2.61 -13.36 -37.24
C ARG A 268 1.85 -14.19 -38.29
N THR A 269 0.55 -14.42 -38.12
CA THR A 269 -0.27 -15.14 -39.10
C THR A 269 -0.45 -14.34 -40.39
N GLN A 270 -0.67 -13.02 -40.30
CA GLN A 270 -0.74 -12.14 -41.47
C GLN A 270 0.57 -12.10 -42.25
N SER A 271 1.71 -11.92 -41.57
CA SER A 271 3.03 -11.94 -42.20
C SER A 271 3.32 -13.29 -42.86
N SER A 272 2.97 -14.41 -42.21
CA SER A 272 3.13 -15.75 -42.78
C SER A 272 2.28 -15.96 -44.05
N LYS A 273 1.02 -15.51 -44.05
CA LYS A 273 0.15 -15.56 -45.24
C LYS A 273 0.65 -14.67 -46.37
N PHE A 274 1.17 -13.49 -46.05
CA PHE A 274 1.74 -12.58 -47.05
C PHE A 274 2.98 -13.19 -47.73
N VAL A 275 3.86 -13.82 -46.94
CA VAL A 275 5.05 -14.54 -47.48
C VAL A 275 4.62 -15.72 -48.33
N MET A 276 3.67 -16.55 -47.88
CA MET A 276 3.15 -17.68 -48.66
C MET A 276 2.52 -17.25 -49.99
N ASN A 277 1.67 -16.22 -49.98
CA ASN A 277 1.06 -15.71 -51.20
C ASN A 277 2.09 -15.10 -52.17
N SER A 278 3.16 -14.47 -51.64
CA SER A 278 4.22 -13.92 -52.49
C SER A 278 5.04 -15.03 -53.17
N ILE A 279 5.33 -16.12 -52.45
CA ILE A 279 6.00 -17.31 -52.99
C ILE A 279 5.12 -18.00 -54.04
N GLU A 280 3.81 -18.08 -53.82
CA GLU A 280 2.86 -18.71 -54.75
C GLU A 280 2.68 -17.88 -56.03
N VAL A 281 2.69 -16.54 -55.94
CA VAL A 281 2.67 -15.64 -57.10
C VAL A 281 3.97 -15.75 -57.91
N ASP A 282 5.14 -15.84 -57.26
CA ASP A 282 6.42 -16.05 -57.95
C ASP A 282 6.48 -17.42 -58.64
N ALA A 283 5.98 -18.48 -58.01
CA ALA A 283 5.90 -19.82 -58.58
C ALA A 283 4.90 -19.93 -59.75
N GLY A 284 3.80 -19.16 -59.71
CA GLY A 284 2.83 -19.07 -60.80
C GLY A 284 3.29 -18.21 -61.99
N SER A 285 4.24 -17.29 -61.77
CA SER A 285 4.84 -16.48 -62.85
C SER A 285 5.92 -17.23 -63.64
N THR A 286 6.63 -18.15 -62.99
CA THR A 286 7.69 -18.96 -63.63
C THR A 286 7.15 -20.11 -64.49
N THR A 287 5.89 -20.50 -64.32
CA THR A 287 5.27 -21.60 -65.08
C THR A 287 4.55 -21.15 -66.37
N LYS A 288 4.45 -19.84 -66.64
CA LYS A 288 3.81 -19.29 -67.86
C LYS A 288 4.78 -18.81 -68.95
N SER A 289 6.09 -19.06 -68.79
CA SER A 289 7.11 -18.61 -69.75
C SER A 289 7.96 -19.76 -70.26
N TYR A 290 7.35 -20.78 -70.87
CA TYR A 290 7.99 -21.74 -71.77
C TYR A 290 6.98 -22.26 -72.80
#